data_AF-A0ABC9CXD8-F1
#
_entry.id   AF-A0ABC9CXD8-F1
#
_cell.length_a   1.000
_cell.length_b   1.000
_cell.length_c   1.000
_cell.angle_alpha   90.00
_cell.angle_beta   90.00
_cell.angle_gamma   90.00
#
_symmetry.space_group_name_H-M   'P 1'
#
loop_
_entity.id
_entity.type
_entity.pdbx_description
1 polymer ?
#
loop_
_entity_poly.entity_id
_entity_poly.type
_entity_poly.pdbx_seq_one_letter_code
_entity_poly.pdbx_strand_id
1 'polypeptide(L)'
;MEAAVAPPALRQGSSLHTNPAPATRPGQTPRPWGLAANRQANAVRCELSRRPEPRLLLPRAAVAAQQDAGDAADGSGSRRKRLAVFVSGGGSNFRAIHEAALGGTVHGDVVALVTDKPGCGGAEHARSNGIPVVVFPKSKSAPEGILVAELLDALRGYGVDFVLLAGYLKLIPAELIQEYPRSILNIHPSLLPAFGGKGFYGSKVHKAVIASGARYSGPTVHFVDEHYDTGKTLAQRVVPVFADDTPELLAARVLHEEHQVYVEAVAALCEDRIAWRDDGVPLIKSQLNPDVYL
;
A
#
# COMPACT_ATOMS: atom_id res chain seq x y z
N MET A 1 -61.55 28.34 6.97
CA MET A 1 -60.55 29.11 6.20
C MET A 1 -59.40 28.14 5.91
N GLU A 2 -59.51 27.21 4.97
CA GLU A 2 -59.58 27.41 3.50
C GLU A 2 -58.56 28.46 3.05
N ALA A 3 -57.60 28.19 2.16
CA ALA A 3 -57.70 27.36 0.97
C ALA A 3 -56.36 26.70 0.57
N ALA A 4 -56.50 25.54 -0.05
CA ALA A 4 -55.51 24.90 -0.90
C ALA A 4 -55.39 25.64 -2.24
N VAL A 5 -54.20 25.66 -2.83
CA VAL A 5 -54.02 25.98 -4.25
C VAL A 5 -53.08 24.95 -4.87
N ALA A 6 -53.62 24.20 -5.83
CA ALA A 6 -52.96 23.22 -6.67
C ALA A 6 -52.21 23.91 -7.85
N PRO A 7 -51.30 23.22 -8.56
CA PRO A 7 -50.32 23.83 -9.47
C PRO A 7 -50.82 23.93 -10.92
N PRO A 8 -50.20 24.76 -11.78
CA PRO A 8 -50.51 24.75 -13.21
C PRO A 8 -49.64 23.77 -14.00
N ALA A 9 -50.25 23.33 -15.11
CA ALA A 9 -49.93 22.19 -15.93
C ALA A 9 -48.75 22.34 -16.91
N LEU A 10 -48.29 21.16 -17.32
CA LEU A 10 -47.54 20.79 -18.52
C LEU A 10 -47.79 21.70 -19.75
N ARG A 11 -46.69 22.12 -20.39
CA ARG A 11 -46.66 22.41 -21.83
C ARG A 11 -45.69 21.47 -22.52
N GLN A 12 -46.23 20.72 -23.47
CA GLN A 12 -45.50 20.03 -24.52
C GLN A 12 -44.90 21.06 -25.49
N GLY A 13 -43.68 20.80 -25.95
CA GLY A 13 -42.96 21.63 -26.90
C GLY A 13 -41.88 20.82 -27.59
N SER A 14 -42.28 20.11 -28.63
CA SER A 14 -41.45 19.42 -29.62
C SER A 14 -40.44 20.34 -30.30
N SER A 15 -39.19 19.89 -30.47
CA SER A 15 -38.48 19.96 -31.75
C SER A 15 -37.09 19.31 -31.66
N LEU A 16 -37.00 18.17 -32.33
CA LEU A 16 -35.76 17.51 -32.73
C LEU A 16 -34.89 18.50 -33.51
N HIS A 17 -33.67 18.76 -33.03
CA HIS A 17 -32.59 19.33 -33.85
C HIS A 17 -31.58 18.22 -34.11
N THR A 18 -31.73 17.57 -35.26
CA THR A 18 -30.73 16.69 -35.86
C THR A 18 -29.60 17.55 -36.41
N ASN A 19 -28.39 17.38 -35.88
CA ASN A 19 -27.20 18.02 -36.41
C ASN A 19 -26.63 17.16 -37.55
N PRO A 20 -26.42 17.69 -38.76
CA PRO A 20 -25.92 16.90 -39.88
C PRO A 20 -24.42 16.57 -39.75
N ALA A 21 -24.07 15.36 -40.17
CA ALA A 21 -22.72 14.83 -40.23
C ALA A 21 -21.80 15.64 -41.16
N PRO A 22 -20.51 15.81 -40.85
CA PRO A 22 -19.54 16.30 -41.81
C PRO A 22 -19.02 15.20 -42.74
N ALA A 23 -18.95 15.59 -44.01
CA ALA A 23 -18.55 14.84 -45.19
C ALA A 23 -17.26 14.01 -45.08
N THR A 24 -17.31 12.86 -45.75
CA THR A 24 -16.18 12.01 -46.13
C THR A 24 -15.23 12.73 -47.09
N ARG A 25 -13.91 12.64 -46.84
CA ARG A 25 -12.87 12.92 -47.84
C ARG A 25 -12.14 11.63 -48.20
N PRO A 26 -11.81 11.39 -49.48
CA PRO A 26 -11.22 10.13 -49.92
C PRO A 26 -9.69 10.14 -49.83
N GLY A 27 -9.13 8.95 -49.61
CA GLY A 27 -7.86 8.51 -50.18
C GLY A 27 -6.58 9.07 -49.56
N GLN A 28 -5.93 8.25 -48.72
CA GLN A 28 -4.48 8.11 -48.75
C GLN A 28 -4.09 6.74 -48.20
N THR A 29 -3.38 6.00 -49.04
CA THR A 29 -2.93 4.62 -48.87
C THR A 29 -1.76 4.52 -47.88
N PRO A 30 -1.67 3.42 -47.10
CA PRO A 30 -0.54 3.21 -46.20
C PRO A 30 0.69 2.69 -46.96
N ARG A 31 1.87 3.24 -46.65
CA ARG A 31 3.18 2.75 -47.11
C ARG A 31 3.54 1.46 -46.34
N PRO A 32 4.00 0.38 -47.01
CA PRO A 32 4.51 -0.79 -46.31
C PRO A 32 5.97 -0.57 -45.87
N TRP A 33 6.23 -0.70 -44.56
CA TRP A 33 7.57 -0.86 -44.02
C TRP A 33 8.12 -2.25 -44.36
N GLY A 34 9.40 -2.27 -44.76
CA GLY A 34 10.10 -3.44 -45.27
C GLY A 34 10.26 -4.58 -44.27
N LEU A 35 10.05 -5.79 -44.77
CA LEU A 35 10.50 -7.04 -44.16
C LEU A 35 11.80 -7.44 -44.85
N ALA A 36 12.91 -7.29 -44.15
CA ALA A 36 14.17 -7.95 -44.47
C ALA A 36 14.84 -8.39 -43.16
N ALA A 37 14.43 -9.56 -42.66
CA ALA A 37 15.13 -10.25 -41.59
C ALA A 37 15.92 -11.41 -42.21
N ASN A 38 17.19 -11.14 -42.51
CA ASN A 38 18.19 -12.16 -42.78
C ASN A 38 18.68 -12.70 -41.43
N ARG A 39 18.36 -13.96 -41.09
CA ARG A 39 19.05 -14.69 -40.02
C ARG A 39 19.47 -16.04 -40.56
N GLN A 40 20.77 -16.16 -40.83
CA GLN A 40 21.45 -17.44 -40.96
C GLN A 40 21.36 -18.19 -39.64
N ALA A 41 20.85 -19.42 -39.72
CA ALA A 41 20.92 -20.39 -38.64
C ALA A 41 22.30 -21.07 -38.69
N ASN A 42 23.16 -20.78 -37.71
CA ASN A 42 24.32 -21.62 -37.40
C ASN A 42 23.90 -22.63 -36.32
N ALA A 43 23.70 -23.87 -36.75
CA ALA A 43 23.54 -25.01 -35.84
C ALA A 43 24.94 -25.49 -35.41
N VAL A 44 25.29 -25.28 -34.13
CA VAL A 44 26.42 -25.96 -33.49
C VAL A 44 25.86 -27.07 -32.60
N ARG A 45 26.23 -28.29 -32.97
CA ARG A 45 25.93 -29.56 -32.31
C ARG A 45 26.74 -29.63 -31.01
N CYS A 46 26.09 -29.62 -29.85
CA CYS A 46 26.77 -29.82 -28.56
C CYS A 46 26.54 -31.27 -28.10
N GLU A 47 27.62 -32.03 -28.04
CA GLU A 47 27.62 -33.45 -27.66
C GLU A 47 27.35 -33.64 -26.16
N LEU A 48 26.50 -34.62 -25.87
CA LEU A 48 26.18 -35.14 -24.56
C LEU A 48 27.43 -35.73 -23.89
N SER A 49 27.91 -35.10 -22.83
CA SER A 49 28.87 -35.70 -21.89
C SER A 49 28.18 -36.02 -20.57
N ARG A 50 28.56 -37.18 -20.04
CA ARG A 50 27.87 -38.00 -19.04
C ARG A 50 27.85 -37.36 -17.65
N ARG A 51 26.76 -37.62 -16.91
CA ARG A 51 26.51 -37.23 -15.52
C ARG A 51 27.56 -37.82 -14.55
N PRO A 52 27.98 -37.10 -13.50
CA PRO A 52 28.45 -37.72 -12.27
C PRO A 52 27.30 -37.93 -11.28
N GLU A 53 27.34 -39.05 -10.56
CA GLU A 53 26.33 -39.48 -9.59
C GLU A 53 26.20 -38.57 -8.35
N PRO A 54 25.02 -38.52 -7.70
CA PRO A 54 24.84 -37.75 -6.47
C PRO A 54 25.44 -38.48 -5.26
N ARG A 55 26.49 -37.89 -4.66
CA ARG A 55 26.94 -38.24 -3.30
C ARG A 55 25.87 -37.83 -2.29
N LEU A 56 25.30 -38.80 -1.57
CA LEU A 56 24.53 -38.55 -0.36
C LEU A 56 25.41 -37.83 0.67
N LEU A 57 24.95 -36.67 1.14
CA LEU A 57 25.45 -36.02 2.35
C LEU A 57 24.30 -35.93 3.36
N LEU A 58 24.51 -36.59 4.50
CA LEU A 58 23.63 -36.59 5.67
C LEU A 58 23.57 -35.20 6.33
N PRO A 59 22.48 -34.88 7.07
CA PRO A 59 22.28 -33.54 7.63
C PRO A 59 23.17 -33.29 8.85
N ARG A 60 23.96 -32.20 8.85
CA ARG A 60 24.52 -31.64 10.08
C ARG A 60 23.53 -30.63 10.66
N ALA A 61 22.93 -31.02 11.77
CA ALA A 61 22.25 -30.12 12.67
C ALA A 61 23.23 -29.08 13.26
N ALA A 62 22.68 -27.88 13.45
CA ALA A 62 23.05 -26.86 14.43
C ALA A 62 24.53 -26.45 14.56
N VAL A 63 24.87 -25.31 13.97
CA VAL A 63 25.69 -24.30 14.66
C VAL A 63 25.05 -22.94 14.41
N ALA A 64 24.58 -22.33 15.49
CA ALA A 64 24.12 -20.95 15.53
C ALA A 64 25.25 -20.03 15.07
N ALA A 65 24.97 -19.21 14.06
CA ALA A 65 25.81 -18.08 13.70
C ALA A 65 25.04 -16.81 14.06
N GLN A 66 25.26 -16.37 15.29
CA GLN A 66 25.10 -14.98 15.68
C GLN A 66 26.06 -14.18 14.80
N GLN A 67 25.54 -13.39 13.88
CA GLN A 67 26.28 -12.32 13.24
C GLN A 67 25.58 -11.03 13.63
N ASP A 68 26.00 -10.50 14.77
CA ASP A 68 25.87 -9.08 15.07
C ASP A 68 26.71 -8.33 14.02
N ALA A 69 26.06 -7.97 12.91
CA ALA A 69 26.60 -7.01 11.97
C ALA A 69 26.52 -5.63 12.63
N GLY A 70 27.69 -5.05 12.86
CA GLY A 70 27.87 -3.85 13.68
C GLY A 70 27.02 -2.67 13.22
N ASP A 71 26.40 -2.03 14.21
CA ASP A 71 25.89 -0.68 14.15
C ASP A 71 27.01 0.26 13.68
N ALA A 72 26.93 0.69 12.42
CA ALA A 72 27.58 1.92 12.00
C ALA A 72 26.83 3.06 12.71
N ALA A 73 27.45 3.54 13.78
CA ALA A 73 26.94 4.62 14.62
C ALA A 73 26.73 5.90 13.81
N ASP A 74 25.47 6.20 13.52
CA ASP A 74 25.00 7.57 13.36
C ASP A 74 24.65 8.13 14.76
N GLY A 75 24.93 9.41 14.99
CA GLY A 75 25.12 10.07 16.29
C GLY A 75 23.91 10.16 17.24
N SER A 76 22.86 9.37 17.04
CA SER A 76 21.79 9.16 18.02
C SER A 76 21.64 7.66 18.29
N GLY A 77 22.24 7.16 19.38
CA GLY A 77 22.31 5.74 19.74
C GLY A 77 20.98 5.06 20.12
N SER A 78 19.90 5.30 19.36
CA SER A 78 18.65 4.56 19.41
C SER A 78 18.76 3.33 18.52
N ARG A 79 18.18 2.20 18.94
CA ARG A 79 18.14 0.97 18.12
C ARG A 79 17.22 1.19 16.90
N ARG A 80 17.57 0.60 15.76
CA ARG A 80 16.65 0.53 14.60
C ARG A 80 15.38 -0.24 14.96
N LYS A 81 14.21 0.32 14.67
CA LYS A 81 12.92 -0.30 15.00
C LYS A 81 12.62 -1.44 14.04
N ARG A 82 11.94 -2.50 14.51
CA ARG A 82 11.61 -3.69 13.72
C ARG A 82 10.18 -3.59 13.23
N LEU A 83 10.00 -3.59 11.92
CA LEU A 83 8.73 -3.30 11.26
C LEU A 83 8.15 -4.58 10.65
N ALA A 84 6.85 -4.82 10.86
CA ALA A 84 6.09 -5.79 10.09
C ALA A 84 5.15 -5.08 9.13
N VAL A 85 5.19 -5.44 7.84
CA VAL A 85 4.35 -4.78 6.82
C VAL A 85 3.27 -5.73 6.34
N PHE A 86 2.02 -5.28 6.35
CA PHE A 86 0.85 -6.08 5.97
C PHE A 86 0.34 -5.64 4.59
N VAL A 87 0.12 -6.58 3.68
CA VAL A 87 -0.29 -6.29 2.28
C VAL A 87 -1.31 -7.29 1.75
N SER A 88 -2.16 -6.86 0.81
CA SER A 88 -3.10 -7.75 0.09
C SER A 88 -2.96 -7.67 -1.44
N GLY A 89 -1.89 -7.07 -1.96
CA GLY A 89 -1.74 -6.71 -3.37
C GLY A 89 -0.31 -6.40 -3.81
N GLY A 90 -0.14 -5.46 -4.74
CA GLY A 90 1.16 -5.17 -5.37
C GLY A 90 2.24 -4.63 -4.43
N GLY A 91 1.85 -4.05 -3.28
CA GLY A 91 2.78 -3.63 -2.23
C GLY A 91 3.65 -2.42 -2.60
N SER A 92 3.15 -1.45 -3.38
CA SER A 92 3.93 -0.26 -3.74
C SER A 92 4.28 0.60 -2.53
N ASN A 93 3.36 0.81 -1.58
CA ASN A 93 3.64 1.44 -0.29
C ASN A 93 4.69 0.66 0.52
N PHE A 94 4.60 -0.68 0.54
CA PHE A 94 5.61 -1.53 1.17
C PHE A 94 7.00 -1.33 0.55
N ARG A 95 7.10 -1.30 -0.79
CA ARG A 95 8.36 -1.04 -1.50
C ARG A 95 8.94 0.32 -1.14
N ALA A 96 8.13 1.38 -1.13
CA ALA A 96 8.56 2.71 -0.73
C ALA A 96 9.13 2.73 0.71
N ILE A 97 8.45 2.09 1.67
CA ILE A 97 8.92 1.97 3.05
C ILE A 97 10.22 1.16 3.14
N HIS A 98 10.29 0.03 2.42
CA HIS A 98 11.46 -0.84 2.42
C HIS A 98 12.69 -0.15 1.80
N GLU A 99 12.53 0.55 0.69
CA GLU A 99 13.59 1.34 0.05
C GLU A 99 14.04 2.49 0.96
N ALA A 100 13.11 3.18 1.64
CA ALA A 100 13.44 4.22 2.61
C ALA A 100 14.19 3.67 3.84
N ALA A 101 13.87 2.46 4.28
CA ALA A 101 14.58 1.77 5.35
C ALA A 101 16.01 1.41 4.96
N LEU A 102 16.22 0.87 3.75
CA LEU A 102 17.53 0.57 3.19
C LEU A 102 18.38 1.83 2.96
N GLY A 103 17.73 2.93 2.56
CA GLY A 103 18.37 4.23 2.35
C GLY A 103 18.66 5.02 3.63
N GLY A 104 18.18 4.56 4.80
CA GLY A 104 18.38 5.21 6.09
C GLY A 104 17.39 6.33 6.42
N THR A 105 16.52 6.74 5.48
CA THR A 105 15.44 7.72 5.73
C THR A 105 14.47 7.23 6.79
N VAL A 106 14.19 5.93 6.82
CA VAL A 106 13.44 5.28 7.90
C VAL A 106 14.44 4.57 8.80
N HIS A 107 14.50 4.98 10.07
CA HIS A 107 15.36 4.36 11.09
C HIS A 107 14.75 3.05 11.64
N GLY A 108 14.45 2.11 10.73
CA GLY A 108 13.86 0.81 11.05
C GLY A 108 14.04 -0.21 9.95
N ASP A 109 13.91 -1.49 10.29
CA ASP A 109 14.14 -2.64 9.42
C ASP A 109 12.85 -3.43 9.22
N VAL A 110 12.51 -3.75 7.98
CA VAL A 110 11.36 -4.62 7.70
C VAL A 110 11.74 -6.07 7.95
N VAL A 111 11.24 -6.63 9.05
CA VAL A 111 11.63 -7.98 9.52
C VAL A 111 10.63 -9.06 9.14
N ALA A 112 9.42 -8.68 8.74
CA ALA A 112 8.39 -9.61 8.27
C ALA A 112 7.41 -8.91 7.33
N LEU A 113 6.92 -9.66 6.34
CA LEU A 113 5.76 -9.29 5.54
C LEU A 113 4.61 -10.22 5.88
N VAL A 114 3.42 -9.68 6.14
CA VAL A 114 2.19 -10.44 6.37
C VAL A 114 1.21 -10.23 5.22
N THR A 115 0.59 -11.29 4.72
CA THR A 115 -0.37 -11.17 3.61
C THR A 115 -1.49 -12.21 3.66
N ASP A 116 -2.69 -11.84 3.20
CA ASP A 116 -3.77 -12.78 2.93
C ASP A 116 -3.68 -13.41 1.53
N LYS A 117 -2.70 -13.01 0.71
CA LYS A 117 -2.49 -13.46 -0.66
C LYS A 117 -1.02 -13.79 -0.90
N PRO A 118 -0.59 -15.05 -0.68
CA PRO A 118 0.83 -15.43 -0.74
C PRO A 118 1.49 -15.24 -2.11
N GLY A 119 0.71 -15.18 -3.19
CA GLY A 119 1.18 -14.89 -4.55
C GLY A 119 1.03 -13.44 -4.99
N CYS A 120 0.84 -12.48 -4.06
CA CYS A 120 0.76 -11.07 -4.44
C CYS A 120 2.15 -10.45 -4.68
N GLY A 121 2.21 -9.37 -5.46
CA GLY A 121 3.48 -8.71 -5.81
C GLY A 121 4.27 -8.14 -4.62
N GLY A 122 3.60 -7.89 -3.48
CA GLY A 122 4.29 -7.56 -2.22
C GLY A 122 5.04 -8.76 -1.64
N ALA A 123 4.42 -9.95 -1.65
CA ALA A 123 5.04 -11.19 -1.18
C ALA A 123 6.21 -11.63 -2.06
N GLU A 124 6.11 -11.44 -3.37
CA GLU A 124 7.23 -11.65 -4.30
C GLU A 124 8.41 -10.73 -3.96
N HIS A 125 8.16 -9.43 -3.78
CA HIS A 125 9.21 -8.47 -3.40
C HIS A 125 9.88 -8.84 -2.08
N ALA A 126 9.11 -9.20 -1.06
CA ALA A 126 9.65 -9.60 0.24
C ALA A 126 10.59 -10.81 0.10
N ARG A 127 10.16 -11.86 -0.59
CA ARG A 127 11.00 -13.06 -0.83
C ARG A 127 12.27 -12.74 -1.59
N SER A 128 12.19 -11.91 -2.63
CA SER A 128 13.37 -11.49 -3.41
C SER A 128 14.38 -10.68 -2.60
N ASN A 129 13.97 -10.08 -1.48
CA ASN A 129 14.83 -9.33 -0.58
C ASN A 129 15.11 -10.07 0.75
N GLY A 130 14.80 -11.37 0.84
CA GLY A 130 15.07 -12.17 2.04
C GLY A 130 14.17 -11.85 3.24
N ILE A 131 13.08 -11.10 3.05
CA ILE A 131 12.12 -10.81 4.12
C ILE A 131 11.16 -12.00 4.28
N PRO A 132 11.03 -12.59 5.48
CA PRO A 132 10.08 -13.66 5.76
C PRO A 132 8.64 -13.25 5.43
N VAL A 133 7.90 -14.16 4.79
CA VAL A 133 6.48 -13.95 4.45
C VAL A 133 5.61 -14.85 5.33
N VAL A 134 4.71 -14.24 6.09
CA VAL A 134 3.69 -14.89 6.91
C VAL A 134 2.34 -14.79 6.22
N VAL A 135 1.63 -15.90 6.07
CA VAL A 135 0.31 -15.91 5.46
C VAL A 135 -0.76 -15.80 6.55
N PHE A 136 -1.53 -14.72 6.54
CA PHE A 136 -2.58 -14.46 7.52
C PHE A 136 -3.72 -13.63 6.91
N PRO A 137 -5.00 -13.97 7.18
CA PRO A 137 -5.46 -15.06 8.05
C PRO A 137 -5.60 -16.39 7.31
N LYS A 138 -5.69 -17.48 8.07
CA LYS A 138 -6.21 -18.75 7.57
C LYS A 138 -7.59 -18.55 6.96
N SER A 139 -7.76 -18.90 5.69
CA SER A 139 -9.03 -18.74 4.99
C SER A 139 -9.19 -19.80 3.90
N LYS A 140 -10.38 -19.87 3.29
CA LYS A 140 -10.61 -20.79 2.15
C LYS A 140 -9.65 -20.51 0.98
N SER A 141 -9.30 -19.23 0.77
CA SER A 141 -8.38 -18.80 -0.29
C SER A 141 -6.91 -18.85 0.11
N ALA A 142 -6.62 -19.04 1.40
CA ALA A 142 -5.27 -19.23 1.93
C ALA A 142 -5.30 -20.27 3.07
N PRO A 143 -5.49 -21.57 2.76
CA PRO A 143 -5.59 -22.64 3.77
C PRO A 143 -4.32 -22.82 4.61
N GLU A 144 -3.17 -22.45 4.04
CA GLU A 144 -1.85 -22.40 4.68
C GLU A 144 -1.68 -21.21 5.64
N GLY A 145 -2.66 -20.29 5.66
CA GLY A 145 -2.63 -19.17 6.58
C GLY A 145 -2.73 -19.61 8.03
N ILE A 146 -2.26 -18.74 8.92
CA ILE A 146 -2.22 -18.96 10.36
C ILE A 146 -3.38 -18.28 11.10
N LEU A 147 -3.61 -18.68 12.34
CA LEU A 147 -4.57 -18.07 13.25
C LEU A 147 -3.97 -16.84 13.95
N VAL A 148 -4.81 -16.07 14.63
CA VAL A 148 -4.41 -14.82 15.31
C VAL A 148 -3.33 -15.07 16.37
N ALA A 149 -3.48 -16.12 17.19
CA ALA A 149 -2.50 -16.47 18.22
C ALA A 149 -1.11 -16.77 17.62
N GLU A 150 -1.07 -17.53 16.53
CA GLU A 150 0.17 -17.88 15.82
C GLU A 150 0.80 -16.63 15.15
N LEU A 151 -0.02 -15.69 14.66
CA LEU A 151 0.46 -14.41 14.16
C LEU A 151 1.14 -13.61 15.26
N LEU A 152 0.52 -13.50 16.44
CA LEU A 152 1.10 -12.79 17.58
C LEU A 152 2.44 -13.41 17.99
N ASP A 153 2.50 -14.74 18.09
CA ASP A 153 3.74 -15.44 18.42
C ASP A 153 4.83 -15.22 17.36
N ALA A 154 4.46 -15.22 16.07
CA ALA A 154 5.39 -14.90 15.00
C ALA A 154 5.93 -13.46 15.10
N LEU A 155 5.05 -12.47 15.28
CA LEU A 155 5.46 -11.06 15.40
C LEU A 155 6.34 -10.81 16.64
N ARG A 156 6.04 -11.45 17.77
CA ARG A 156 6.89 -11.45 18.97
C ARG A 156 8.24 -12.10 18.70
N GLY A 157 8.26 -13.25 18.04
CA GLY A 157 9.49 -13.96 17.66
C GLY A 157 10.37 -13.12 16.73
N TYR A 158 9.77 -12.33 15.86
CA TYR A 158 10.47 -11.34 15.04
C TYR A 158 10.82 -10.05 15.78
N GLY A 159 10.43 -9.87 17.05
CA GLY A 159 10.69 -8.68 17.85
C GLY A 159 10.13 -7.40 17.24
N VAL A 160 8.95 -7.49 16.60
CA VAL A 160 8.30 -6.37 15.91
C VAL A 160 7.94 -5.27 16.90
N ASP A 161 8.31 -4.02 16.61
CA ASP A 161 7.91 -2.84 17.37
C ASP A 161 6.64 -2.21 16.77
N PHE A 162 6.55 -2.16 15.43
CA PHE A 162 5.45 -1.50 14.71
C PHE A 162 4.91 -2.35 13.55
N VAL A 163 3.58 -2.30 13.39
CA VAL A 163 2.85 -2.93 12.28
C VAL A 163 2.38 -1.85 11.31
N LEU A 164 2.66 -2.02 10.01
CA LEU A 164 2.35 -1.06 8.96
C LEU A 164 1.41 -1.70 7.94
N LEU A 165 0.16 -1.25 7.88
CA LEU A 165 -0.80 -1.71 6.89
C LEU A 165 -0.60 -0.93 5.59
N ALA A 166 -0.09 -1.60 4.56
CA ALA A 166 0.27 -1.02 3.28
C ALA A 166 -0.64 -1.60 2.17
N GLY A 167 -1.94 -1.31 2.28
CA GLY A 167 -2.97 -1.89 1.41
C GLY A 167 -3.40 -3.29 1.84
N TYR A 168 -3.47 -3.54 3.14
CA TYR A 168 -4.05 -4.75 3.72
C TYR A 168 -5.58 -4.61 3.80
N LEU A 169 -6.31 -5.62 3.34
CA LEU A 169 -7.76 -5.53 3.11
C LEU A 169 -8.62 -6.31 4.11
N LYS A 170 -8.01 -6.91 5.14
CA LYS A 170 -8.74 -7.62 6.20
C LYS A 170 -8.81 -6.74 7.44
N LEU A 171 -9.89 -6.91 8.20
CA LEU A 171 -10.03 -6.28 9.50
C LEU A 171 -8.94 -6.82 10.41
N ILE A 172 -8.29 -5.92 11.16
CA ILE A 172 -7.29 -6.31 12.14
C ILE A 172 -8.00 -6.90 13.38
N PRO A 173 -7.58 -8.08 13.88
CA PRO A 173 -8.13 -8.64 15.10
C PRO A 173 -7.89 -7.74 16.31
N ALA A 174 -8.85 -7.69 17.24
CA ALA A 174 -8.75 -6.91 18.47
C ALA A 174 -7.53 -7.31 19.31
N GLU A 175 -7.17 -8.59 19.30
CA GLU A 175 -6.01 -9.12 20.01
C GLU A 175 -4.69 -8.52 19.49
N LEU A 176 -4.59 -8.25 18.18
CA LEU A 176 -3.41 -7.59 17.61
C LEU A 176 -3.35 -6.12 18.01
N ILE A 177 -4.50 -5.42 18.03
CA ILE A 177 -4.58 -4.02 18.45
C ILE A 177 -4.21 -3.88 19.94
N GLN A 178 -4.64 -4.83 20.78
CA GLN A 178 -4.32 -4.85 22.21
C GLN A 178 -2.84 -5.15 22.47
N GLU A 179 -2.21 -6.03 21.68
CA GLU A 179 -0.77 -6.32 21.77
C GLU A 179 0.10 -5.15 21.30
N TYR A 180 -0.36 -4.40 20.28
CA TYR A 180 0.36 -3.29 19.66
C TYR A 180 -0.35 -1.93 19.85
N PRO A 181 -0.55 -1.47 21.10
CA PRO A 181 -1.28 -0.24 21.36
C PRO A 181 -0.51 0.95 20.80
N ARG A 182 -1.16 1.75 19.94
CA ARG A 182 -0.54 2.90 19.25
C ARG A 182 0.71 2.52 18.44
N SER A 183 0.80 1.27 18.00
CA SER A 183 1.93 0.74 17.23
C SER A 183 1.53 0.18 15.88
N ILE A 184 0.28 0.41 15.46
CA ILE A 184 -0.23 -0.01 14.15
C ILE A 184 -0.64 1.24 13.36
N LEU A 185 0.02 1.46 12.22
CA LEU A 185 -0.38 2.50 11.25
C LEU A 185 -1.06 1.88 10.04
N ASN A 186 -2.02 2.61 9.48
CA ASN A 186 -2.62 2.33 8.19
C ASN A 186 -2.57 3.58 7.30
N ILE A 187 -2.52 3.35 5.99
CA ILE A 187 -2.75 4.40 5.00
C ILE A 187 -4.03 4.12 4.21
N HIS A 188 -4.88 5.13 4.11
CA HIS A 188 -6.15 5.06 3.39
C HIS A 188 -6.20 6.11 2.26
N PRO A 189 -6.64 5.75 1.03
CA PRO A 189 -6.59 6.60 -0.16
C PRO A 189 -7.69 7.70 -0.22
N SER A 190 -8.09 8.27 0.91
CA SER A 190 -8.96 9.45 0.98
C SER A 190 -8.66 10.31 2.21
N LEU A 191 -9.17 11.54 2.20
CA LEU A 191 -9.14 12.44 3.34
C LEU A 191 -10.18 12.01 4.37
N LEU A 192 -9.77 11.14 5.31
CA LEU A 192 -10.66 10.66 6.38
C LEU A 192 -11.21 11.82 7.22
N PRO A 193 -12.45 11.71 7.73
CA PRO A 193 -13.33 10.54 7.70
C PRO A 193 -14.08 10.32 6.37
N ALA A 194 -13.90 11.19 5.37
CA ALA A 194 -14.60 11.05 4.10
C ALA A 194 -14.11 9.83 3.32
N PHE A 195 -15.04 9.06 2.76
CA PHE A 195 -14.77 7.86 1.96
C PHE A 195 -13.91 6.80 2.68
N GLY A 196 -13.97 6.75 4.01
CA GLY A 196 -13.38 5.70 4.84
C GLY A 196 -14.37 4.62 5.23
N GLY A 197 -13.87 3.54 5.81
CA GLY A 197 -14.68 2.49 6.40
C GLY A 197 -14.95 1.32 5.47
N LYS A 198 -15.76 0.39 5.96
CA LYS A 198 -16.01 -0.89 5.27
C LYS A 198 -16.55 -0.68 3.85
N GLY A 199 -15.81 -1.19 2.87
CA GLY A 199 -16.20 -1.15 1.46
C GLY A 199 -15.49 -0.08 0.64
N PHE A 200 -14.82 0.87 1.29
CA PHE A 200 -13.97 1.86 0.65
C PHE A 200 -12.53 1.37 0.58
N TYR A 201 -12.19 0.65 -0.48
CA TYR A 201 -10.81 0.22 -0.73
C TYR A 201 -10.51 0.14 -2.23
N GLY A 202 -9.23 0.26 -2.58
CA GLY A 202 -8.77 0.25 -3.97
C GLY A 202 -9.51 1.29 -4.82
N SER A 203 -9.86 0.92 -6.06
CA SER A 203 -10.52 1.84 -7.00
C SER A 203 -11.92 2.32 -6.56
N LYS A 204 -12.55 1.67 -5.57
CA LYS A 204 -13.87 2.08 -5.06
C LYS A 204 -13.82 3.45 -4.39
N VAL A 205 -12.71 3.80 -3.75
CA VAL A 205 -12.53 5.09 -3.07
C VAL A 205 -12.52 6.22 -4.09
N HIS A 206 -11.63 6.14 -5.09
CA HIS A 206 -11.50 7.16 -6.12
C HIS A 206 -12.77 7.31 -6.96
N LYS A 207 -13.48 6.21 -7.25
CA LYS A 207 -14.81 6.26 -7.90
C LYS A 207 -15.83 7.03 -7.06
N ALA A 208 -15.88 6.79 -5.75
CA ALA A 208 -16.80 7.48 -4.87
C ALA A 208 -16.46 8.97 -4.72
N VAL A 209 -15.16 9.31 -4.63
CA VAL A 209 -14.69 10.70 -4.61
C VAL A 209 -15.16 11.45 -5.86
N ILE A 210 -14.91 10.90 -7.06
CA ILE A 210 -15.33 11.52 -8.32
C ILE A 210 -16.86 11.64 -8.38
N ALA A 211 -17.59 10.57 -8.04
CA ALA A 211 -19.05 10.57 -8.06
C ALA A 211 -19.67 11.58 -7.07
N SER A 212 -18.99 11.89 -5.97
CA SER A 212 -19.46 12.88 -4.99
C SER A 212 -19.34 14.33 -5.47
N GLY A 213 -18.53 14.59 -6.50
CA GLY A 213 -18.21 15.94 -6.94
C GLY A 213 -17.16 16.66 -6.08
N ALA A 214 -16.48 15.97 -5.17
CA ALA A 214 -15.38 16.52 -4.39
C ALA A 214 -14.30 17.13 -5.31
N ARG A 215 -13.70 18.25 -4.88
CA ARG A 215 -12.62 18.94 -5.59
C ARG A 215 -11.23 18.62 -5.05
N TYR A 216 -11.18 17.91 -3.93
CA TYR A 216 -9.96 17.50 -3.26
C TYR A 216 -10.10 16.06 -2.79
N SER A 217 -8.98 15.34 -2.81
CA SER A 217 -8.80 14.01 -2.27
C SER A 217 -7.39 13.94 -1.67
N GLY A 218 -6.91 12.74 -1.38
CA GLY A 218 -5.53 12.49 -0.96
C GLY A 218 -5.46 11.41 0.10
N PRO A 219 -4.26 11.01 0.51
CA PRO A 219 -4.09 9.94 1.49
C PRO A 219 -4.21 10.43 2.93
N THR A 220 -4.63 9.52 3.81
CA THR A 220 -4.57 9.69 5.27
C THR A 220 -3.77 8.56 5.89
N VAL A 221 -2.75 8.90 6.67
CA VAL A 221 -2.08 7.98 7.60
C VAL A 221 -2.77 8.12 8.97
N HIS A 222 -3.14 7.01 9.58
CA HIS A 222 -3.79 7.01 10.89
C HIS A 222 -3.39 5.79 11.72
N PHE A 223 -3.53 5.90 13.03
CA PHE A 223 -3.43 4.74 13.91
C PHE A 223 -4.65 3.84 13.72
N VAL A 224 -4.45 2.53 13.80
CA VAL A 224 -5.53 1.54 13.67
C VAL A 224 -6.24 1.33 15.00
N ASP A 225 -7.57 1.20 14.94
CA ASP A 225 -8.41 0.73 16.02
C ASP A 225 -9.24 -0.49 15.55
N GLU A 226 -10.23 -0.91 16.34
CA GLU A 226 -11.06 -2.09 16.05
C GLU A 226 -12.00 -1.93 14.85
N HIS A 227 -12.12 -0.72 14.29
CA HIS A 227 -12.98 -0.42 13.16
C HIS A 227 -12.18 0.08 11.96
N TYR A 228 -12.76 -0.08 10.77
CA TYR A 228 -12.10 0.40 9.55
C TYR A 228 -12.03 1.92 9.52
N ASP A 229 -10.81 2.44 9.43
CA ASP A 229 -10.49 3.84 9.12
C ASP A 229 -11.09 4.88 10.08
N THR A 230 -11.32 4.51 11.35
CA THR A 230 -11.83 5.43 12.39
C THR A 230 -10.77 5.88 13.39
N GLY A 231 -9.61 5.24 13.38
CA GLY A 231 -8.55 5.57 14.31
C GLY A 231 -7.94 6.96 14.03
N LYS A 232 -7.16 7.45 14.99
CA LYS A 232 -6.73 8.85 15.00
C LYS A 232 -5.80 9.16 13.83
N THR A 233 -6.18 10.14 13.01
CA THR A 233 -5.37 10.69 11.92
C THR A 233 -4.04 11.21 12.44
N LEU A 234 -2.96 10.80 11.79
CA LEU A 234 -1.59 11.25 12.06
C LEU A 234 -1.12 12.25 11.01
N ALA A 235 -1.34 11.96 9.73
CA ALA A 235 -0.89 12.82 8.63
C ALA A 235 -1.81 12.71 7.42
N GLN A 236 -1.91 13.79 6.64
CA GLN A 236 -2.66 13.83 5.39
C GLN A 236 -1.88 14.60 4.32
N ARG A 237 -2.20 14.33 3.06
CA ARG A 237 -1.82 15.14 1.91
C ARG A 237 -3.04 15.42 1.06
N VAL A 238 -3.09 16.58 0.43
CA VAL A 238 -4.21 17.00 -0.40
C VAL A 238 -3.79 16.97 -1.86
N VAL A 239 -4.61 16.34 -2.69
CA VAL A 239 -4.48 16.38 -4.15
C VAL A 239 -5.77 16.97 -4.77
N PRO A 240 -5.67 17.77 -5.84
CA PRO A 240 -6.84 18.23 -6.56
C PRO A 240 -7.52 17.07 -7.29
N VAL A 241 -8.85 17.16 -7.43
CA VAL A 241 -9.66 16.34 -8.33
C VAL A 241 -10.04 17.20 -9.54
N PHE A 242 -9.53 16.84 -10.71
CA PHE A 242 -9.79 17.56 -11.95
C PHE A 242 -11.10 17.12 -12.59
N ALA A 243 -11.64 17.96 -13.48
CA ALA A 243 -12.94 17.74 -14.11
C ALA A 243 -12.97 16.50 -15.04
N ASP A 244 -11.81 16.13 -15.58
CA ASP A 244 -11.58 15.02 -16.51
C ASP A 244 -10.91 13.81 -15.87
N ASP A 245 -10.74 13.81 -14.54
CA ASP A 245 -10.15 12.68 -13.84
C ASP A 245 -10.96 11.40 -14.05
N THR A 246 -10.26 10.34 -14.45
CA THR A 246 -10.74 8.96 -14.25
C THR A 246 -10.33 8.47 -12.86
N PRO A 247 -10.98 7.42 -12.31
CA PRO A 247 -10.55 6.84 -11.05
C PRO A 247 -9.08 6.43 -11.03
N GLU A 248 -8.53 6.00 -12.17
CA GLU A 248 -7.14 5.57 -12.32
C GLU A 248 -6.17 6.76 -12.29
N LEU A 249 -6.51 7.88 -12.94
CA LEU A 249 -5.70 9.11 -12.90
C LEU A 249 -5.68 9.70 -11.49
N LEU A 250 -6.83 9.77 -10.83
CA LEU A 250 -6.92 10.21 -9.44
C LEU A 250 -6.16 9.25 -8.51
N ALA A 251 -6.30 7.93 -8.70
CA ALA A 251 -5.57 6.93 -7.92
C ALA A 251 -4.06 7.09 -8.05
N ALA A 252 -3.54 7.31 -9.27
CA ALA A 252 -2.10 7.50 -9.48
C ALA A 252 -1.59 8.75 -8.75
N ARG A 253 -2.37 9.84 -8.75
CA ARG A 253 -2.03 11.09 -8.04
C ARG A 253 -2.04 10.89 -6.53
N VAL A 254 -3.07 10.23 -6.00
CA VAL A 254 -3.15 9.90 -4.56
C VAL A 254 -2.00 8.97 -4.15
N LEU A 255 -1.71 7.94 -4.95
CA LEU A 255 -0.66 6.96 -4.69
C LEU A 255 0.74 7.59 -4.64
N HIS A 256 1.00 8.62 -5.45
CA HIS A 256 2.25 9.38 -5.39
C HIS A 256 2.43 10.02 -4.01
N GLU A 257 1.38 10.69 -3.50
CA GLU A 257 1.39 11.27 -2.16
C GLU A 257 1.42 10.21 -1.05
N GLU A 258 0.79 9.03 -1.27
CA GLU A 258 0.83 7.92 -0.31
C GLU A 258 2.26 7.50 -0.01
N HIS A 259 3.08 7.32 -1.04
CA HIS A 259 4.48 6.88 -0.87
C HIS A 259 5.26 7.86 0.00
N GLN A 260 5.06 9.16 -0.21
CA GLN A 260 5.77 10.20 0.54
C GLN A 260 5.27 10.28 1.99
N VAL A 261 3.96 10.50 2.17
CA VAL A 261 3.40 10.74 3.51
C VAL A 261 3.53 9.50 4.42
N TYR A 262 3.47 8.29 3.86
CA TYR A 262 3.62 7.09 4.67
C TYR A 262 5.06 6.91 5.14
N VAL A 263 6.04 7.12 4.24
CA VAL A 263 7.46 7.07 4.60
C VAL A 263 7.79 8.10 5.68
N GLU A 264 7.30 9.35 5.53
CA GLU A 264 7.50 10.40 6.53
C GLU A 264 6.90 10.03 7.90
N ALA A 265 5.66 9.51 7.92
CA ALA A 265 4.99 9.11 9.14
C ALA A 265 5.70 7.93 9.83
N VAL A 266 6.18 6.95 9.05
CA VAL A 266 6.93 5.81 9.57
C VAL A 266 8.30 6.25 10.10
N ALA A 267 8.99 7.18 9.43
CA ALA A 267 10.24 7.74 9.92
C ALA A 267 10.03 8.46 11.27
N ALA A 268 9.01 9.31 11.36
CA ALA A 268 8.65 9.98 12.62
C ALA A 268 8.28 8.99 13.73
N LEU A 269 7.60 7.90 13.40
CA LEU A 269 7.28 6.82 14.34
C LEU A 269 8.55 6.11 14.83
N CYS A 270 9.50 5.82 13.92
CA CYS A 270 10.73 5.13 14.27
C CYS A 270 11.71 5.98 15.09
N GLU A 271 11.65 7.31 14.90
CA GLU A 271 12.44 8.32 15.62
C GLU A 271 11.78 8.76 16.94
N ASP A 272 10.71 8.08 17.38
CA ASP A 272 9.95 8.40 18.59
C ASP A 272 9.46 9.87 18.64
N ARG A 273 9.14 10.45 17.48
CA ARG A 273 8.68 11.85 17.32
C ARG A 273 7.16 12.02 17.40
N ILE A 274 6.42 10.97 17.72
CA ILE A 274 4.96 11.07 17.88
C ILE A 274 4.62 11.56 19.29
N ALA A 275 4.09 12.78 19.39
CA ALA A 275 3.52 13.31 20.62
C ALA A 275 2.01 13.04 20.65
N TRP A 276 1.47 12.84 21.85
CA TRP A 276 0.03 12.72 22.05
C TRP A 276 -0.46 13.91 22.87
N ARG A 277 -1.47 14.59 22.35
CA ARG A 277 -2.24 15.58 23.12
C ARG A 277 -3.08 14.89 24.19
N ASP A 278 -3.54 15.65 25.18
CA ASP A 278 -4.41 15.15 26.25
C ASP A 278 -5.74 14.57 25.74
N ASP A 279 -6.23 15.06 24.60
CA ASP A 279 -7.44 14.56 23.92
C ASP A 279 -7.18 13.33 23.01
N GLY A 280 -5.95 12.79 23.03
CA GLY A 280 -5.56 11.61 22.29
C GLY A 280 -5.33 11.86 20.80
N VAL A 281 -5.15 13.10 20.36
CA VAL A 281 -4.73 13.41 18.97
C VAL A 281 -3.21 13.29 18.86
N PRO A 282 -2.69 12.47 17.92
CA PRO A 282 -1.26 12.35 17.70
C PRO A 282 -0.75 13.52 16.84
N LEU A 283 0.49 13.94 17.09
CA LEU A 283 1.19 15.00 16.37
C LEU A 283 2.62 14.55 16.06
N ILE A 284 3.14 14.94 14.88
CA ILE A 284 4.53 14.71 14.53
C ILE A 284 5.36 15.90 15.00
N LYS A 285 6.33 15.68 15.90
CA LYS A 285 7.30 16.73 16.27
C LYS A 285 8.24 17.02 15.11
N SER A 286 8.51 18.30 14.85
CA SER A 286 9.49 18.71 13.85
C SER A 286 10.91 18.32 14.27
N GLN A 287 11.73 17.88 13.30
CA GLN A 287 13.15 17.60 13.52
C GLN A 287 13.95 18.88 13.78
N LEU A 288 13.52 20.01 13.21
CA LEU A 288 14.24 21.29 13.32
C LEU A 288 13.92 22.03 14.62
N ASN A 289 12.69 21.87 15.13
CA ASN A 289 12.25 22.49 16.37
C ASN A 289 11.29 21.54 17.11
N PRO A 290 11.72 20.89 18.20
CA PRO A 290 10.90 19.95 18.96
C PRO A 290 9.62 20.54 19.58
N ASP A 291 9.54 21.87 19.68
CA ASP A 291 8.37 22.61 20.19
C ASP A 291 7.34 22.91 19.07
N VAL A 292 7.64 22.55 17.82
CA VAL A 292 6.78 22.72 16.66
C VAL A 292 6.28 21.37 16.17
N TYR A 293 5.01 21.30 15.81
CA TYR A 293 4.35 20.12 15.27
C TYR A 293 4.02 20.32 13.78
N LEU A 294 4.06 19.22 13.02
CA LEU A 294 3.69 19.15 11.60
C LEU A 294 2.23 18.72 11.41
#